data_AF-A0A7S1PXL8-F1
#
_entry.id   AF-A0A7S1PXL8-F1
#
_cell.length_a   1.000
_cell.length_b   1.000
_cell.length_c   1.000
_cell.angle_alpha   90.00
_cell.angle_beta   90.00
_cell.angle_gamma   90.00
#
_symmetry.space_group_name_H-M   'P 1'
#
loop_
_entity.id
_entity.type
_entity.pdbx_description
1 polymer ?
#
loop_
_entity_poly.entity_id
_entity_poly.type
_entity_poly.pdbx_seq_one_letter_code
_entity_poly.pdbx_strand_id
1 'polypeptide(L)'
;TAAHQAAEHGDVAMLQYLNQSVGRLFLRTPRKDGSTIAHLAARAGSESSGLRVLKLIAADPGLGAVLLRRRTFHDKDTIAHSAAVRGNVEMLRWIHATLGADFLRQRRKQGLSSIAHLAAAEGSIATLEVIVELLGWRFVIEPDDNGDTPEVVATQCEQQDVLLWFYDKKRRLREKHPG
;
A
#
# COMPACT_ATOMS: atom_id res chain seq x y z
N THR A 1 11.91 4.31 17.03
CA THR A 1 13.23 3.71 17.36
C THR A 1 14.14 3.89 16.17
N ALA A 2 15.46 3.72 16.33
CA ALA A 2 16.42 3.81 15.22
C ALA A 2 16.02 2.91 14.03
N ALA A 3 15.54 1.69 14.30
CA ALA A 3 15.06 0.78 13.25
C ALA A 3 13.85 1.32 12.46
N HIS A 4 12.93 2.03 13.12
CA HIS A 4 11.79 2.63 12.44
C HIS A 4 12.24 3.75 11.49
N GLN A 5 13.15 4.62 11.95
CA GLN A 5 13.71 5.67 11.11
C GLN A 5 14.51 5.09 9.94
N ALA A 6 15.34 4.08 10.21
CA ALA A 6 16.11 3.39 9.18
C ALA A 6 15.18 2.77 8.13
N ALA A 7 14.09 2.10 8.54
CA ALA A 7 13.13 1.54 7.60
C ALA A 7 12.38 2.60 6.78
N GLU A 8 11.99 3.72 7.40
CA GLU A 8 11.30 4.83 6.74
C GLU A 8 12.17 5.53 5.68
N HIS A 9 13.49 5.54 5.87
CA HIS A 9 14.46 6.08 4.91
C HIS A 9 15.07 5.00 4.00
N GLY A 10 14.75 3.73 4.23
CA GLY A 10 15.34 2.58 3.53
C GLY A 10 16.85 2.39 3.79
N ASP A 11 17.33 2.80 4.96
CA ASP A 11 18.70 2.59 5.42
C ASP A 11 18.93 1.13 5.80
N VAL A 12 19.23 0.33 4.77
CA VAL A 12 19.54 -1.08 4.89
C VAL A 12 20.77 -1.33 5.77
N ALA A 13 21.78 -0.46 5.67
CA ALA A 13 23.03 -0.64 6.41
C ALA A 13 22.80 -0.52 7.92
N MET A 14 22.02 0.48 8.34
CA MET A 14 21.63 0.63 9.74
C MET A 14 20.76 -0.56 10.22
N LEU A 15 19.84 -1.06 9.41
CA LEU A 15 19.04 -2.24 9.79
C LEU A 15 19.90 -3.51 9.93
N GLN A 16 20.89 -3.69 9.07
CA GLN A 16 21.85 -4.79 9.16
C GLN A 16 22.71 -4.65 10.42
N TYR A 17 23.22 -3.45 10.70
CA TYR A 17 23.96 -3.14 11.92
C TYR A 17 23.13 -3.44 13.17
N LEU A 18 21.89 -2.95 13.25
CA LEU A 18 20.99 -3.23 14.38
C LEU A 18 20.74 -4.73 14.57
N ASN A 19 20.59 -5.48 13.49
CA ASN A 19 20.43 -6.93 13.55
C ASN A 19 21.69 -7.64 14.10
N GLN A 20 22.89 -7.12 13.81
CA GLN A 20 24.13 -7.65 14.36
C GLN A 20 24.36 -7.25 15.82
N SER A 21 24.01 -6.01 16.20
CA SER A 21 24.30 -5.47 17.54
C SER A 21 23.29 -5.89 18.60
N VAL A 22 22.00 -5.86 18.29
CA VAL A 22 20.92 -6.09 19.27
C VAL A 22 19.96 -7.23 18.87
N GLY A 23 20.31 -7.96 17.81
CA GLY A 23 19.51 -9.07 17.29
C GLY A 23 18.21 -8.63 16.62
N ARG A 24 17.30 -9.58 16.40
CA ARG A 24 16.06 -9.40 15.63
C ARG A 24 14.89 -8.81 16.42
N LEU A 25 15.09 -8.44 17.69
CA LEU A 25 14.00 -7.97 18.55
C LEU A 25 13.33 -6.70 18.02
N PHE A 26 14.10 -5.81 17.39
CA PHE A 26 13.55 -4.56 16.84
C PHE A 26 12.52 -4.79 15.71
N LEU A 27 12.58 -5.93 15.02
CA LEU A 27 11.63 -6.30 13.98
C LEU A 27 10.21 -6.49 14.55
N ARG A 28 10.11 -6.91 15.82
CA ARG A 28 8.84 -7.23 16.49
C ARG A 28 8.19 -6.04 17.18
N THR A 29 8.88 -4.91 17.30
CA THR A 29 8.42 -3.76 18.06
C THR A 29 7.67 -2.80 17.14
N PRO A 30 6.32 -2.72 17.20
CA PRO A 30 5.59 -1.73 16.43
C PRO A 30 5.67 -0.34 17.08
N ARG A 31 5.31 0.69 16.31
CA ARG A 31 4.94 2.02 16.81
C ARG A 31 3.60 1.96 17.59
N LYS A 32 3.23 3.07 18.23
CA LYS A 32 2.00 3.20 19.01
C LYS A 32 0.73 2.91 18.20
N ASP A 33 0.73 3.23 16.91
CA ASP A 33 -0.35 2.97 15.95
C ASP A 33 -0.36 1.52 15.44
N GLY A 34 0.63 0.70 15.80
CA GLY A 34 0.80 -0.66 15.31
C GLY A 34 1.67 -0.78 14.06
N SER A 35 2.15 0.33 13.50
CA SER A 35 3.02 0.34 12.32
C SER A 35 4.35 -0.35 12.64
N THR A 36 4.70 -1.37 11.85
CA THR A 36 6.00 -2.06 11.91
C THR A 36 6.99 -1.41 10.95
N ILE A 37 8.26 -1.84 11.01
CA ILE A 37 9.25 -1.43 10.00
C ILE A 37 8.84 -1.78 8.57
N ALA A 38 8.00 -2.79 8.35
CA ALA A 38 7.48 -3.14 7.03
C ALA A 38 6.50 -2.07 6.51
N HIS A 39 5.64 -1.54 7.38
CA HIS A 39 4.74 -0.43 7.01
C HIS A 39 5.53 0.82 6.65
N LEU A 40 6.56 1.14 7.44
CA LEU A 40 7.42 2.31 7.18
C LEU A 40 8.26 2.16 5.90
N ALA A 41 8.80 0.97 5.65
CA ALA A 41 9.51 0.68 4.40
C ALA A 41 8.60 0.77 3.17
N ALA A 42 7.35 0.31 3.28
CA ALA A 42 6.36 0.48 2.22
C ALA A 42 5.99 1.95 1.97
N ARG A 43 6.19 2.83 2.97
CA ARG A 43 6.03 4.29 2.85
C ARG A 43 7.27 5.01 2.34
N ALA A 44 8.43 4.37 2.25
CA ALA A 44 9.67 5.08 1.92
C ALA A 44 9.61 5.67 0.50
N GLY A 45 10.05 6.93 0.35
CA GLY A 45 9.89 7.72 -0.87
C GLY A 45 10.92 7.45 -1.98
N SER A 46 12.00 6.72 -1.68
CA SER A 46 12.89 6.18 -2.70
C SER A 46 12.38 4.79 -3.05
N GLU A 47 11.84 4.64 -4.26
CA GLU A 47 11.24 3.40 -4.78
C GLU A 47 12.12 2.17 -4.46
N SER A 48 13.44 2.33 -4.58
CA SER A 48 14.41 1.26 -4.38
C SER A 48 14.81 1.01 -2.91
N SER A 49 14.81 2.02 -2.03
CA SER A 49 15.35 1.84 -0.66
C SER A 49 14.37 1.11 0.25
N GLY A 50 13.09 1.50 0.24
CA GLY A 50 12.03 0.80 0.97
C GLY A 50 11.83 -0.63 0.50
N LEU A 51 11.89 -0.85 -0.81
CA LEU A 51 11.74 -2.17 -1.41
C LEU A 51 12.87 -3.12 -0.99
N ARG A 52 14.11 -2.63 -0.88
CA ARG A 52 15.23 -3.42 -0.34
C ARG A 52 14.97 -3.85 1.09
N VAL A 53 14.42 -2.97 1.93
CA VAL A 53 14.05 -3.32 3.31
C VAL A 53 12.96 -4.38 3.34
N LEU A 54 11.91 -4.26 2.52
CA LEU A 54 10.89 -5.30 2.45
C LEU A 54 11.41 -6.64 1.93
N LYS A 55 12.33 -6.64 0.95
CA LYS A 55 13.00 -7.86 0.49
C LYS A 55 13.83 -8.52 1.59
N LEU A 56 14.52 -7.73 2.41
CA LEU A 56 15.25 -8.26 3.58
C LEU A 56 14.31 -8.86 4.61
N ILE A 57 13.17 -8.21 4.87
CA ILE A 57 12.14 -8.76 5.75
C ILE A 57 11.58 -10.07 5.16
N ALA A 58 11.26 -10.10 3.87
CA ALA A 58 10.70 -11.27 3.18
C ALA A 58 11.65 -12.47 3.20
N ALA A 59 12.96 -12.23 3.13
CA ALA A 59 13.99 -13.26 3.21
C ALA A 59 14.16 -13.85 4.62
N ASP A 60 13.57 -13.26 5.66
CA ASP A 60 13.63 -13.80 7.02
C ASP A 60 12.64 -14.98 7.20
N PRO A 61 13.13 -16.21 7.41
CA PRO A 61 12.27 -17.40 7.48
C PRO A 61 11.42 -17.47 8.75
N GLY A 62 11.72 -16.68 9.78
CA GLY A 62 10.98 -16.70 11.05
C GLY A 62 9.91 -15.62 11.14
N LEU A 63 10.27 -14.38 10.78
CA LEU A 63 9.42 -13.21 10.99
C LEU A 63 8.90 -12.58 9.70
N GLY A 64 9.46 -12.89 8.53
CA GLY A 64 9.12 -12.23 7.27
C GLY A 64 7.63 -12.27 6.98
N ALA A 65 7.05 -13.47 6.95
CA ALA A 65 5.62 -13.66 6.71
C ALA A 65 4.74 -12.93 7.75
N VAL A 66 5.13 -12.95 9.03
CA VAL A 66 4.38 -12.31 10.12
C VAL A 66 4.40 -10.79 9.98
N LEU A 67 5.53 -10.19 9.65
CA LEU A 67 5.67 -8.74 9.55
C LEU A 67 5.02 -8.17 8.30
N LEU A 68 5.15 -8.86 7.17
CA LEU A 68 4.55 -8.44 5.90
C LEU A 68 3.02 -8.50 5.91
N ARG A 69 2.45 -9.45 6.68
CA ARG A 69 0.99 -9.61 6.80
C ARG A 69 0.38 -8.89 8.00
N ARG A 70 1.19 -8.26 8.84
CA ARG A 70 0.70 -7.54 10.01
C ARG A 70 -0.13 -6.35 9.59
N ARG A 71 -1.16 -6.06 10.38
CA ARG A 71 -2.02 -4.88 10.24
C ARG A 71 -1.75 -3.89 11.36
N THR A 72 -1.90 -2.59 11.09
CA THR A 72 -1.85 -1.55 12.13
C THR A 72 -3.00 -1.74 13.13
N PHE A 73 -2.94 -1.10 14.30
CA PHE A 73 -3.88 -1.38 15.38
C PHE A 73 -5.25 -0.74 15.16
N HIS A 74 -5.26 0.53 14.75
CA HIS A 74 -6.49 1.33 14.67
C HIS A 74 -7.16 1.18 13.30
N ASP A 75 -6.43 1.53 12.25
CA ASP A 75 -6.94 1.56 10.88
C ASP A 75 -6.90 0.20 10.19
N LYS A 76 -6.15 -0.74 10.79
CA LYS A 76 -5.89 -2.05 10.22
C LYS A 76 -5.25 -1.95 8.83
N ASP A 77 -4.39 -0.96 8.62
CA ASP A 77 -3.64 -0.81 7.37
C ASP A 77 -2.71 -1.99 7.17
N THR A 78 -2.43 -2.28 5.90
CA THR A 78 -1.43 -3.25 5.47
C THR A 78 -0.28 -2.47 4.82
N ILE A 79 0.81 -3.16 4.50
CA ILE A 79 1.89 -2.56 3.69
C ILE A 79 1.40 -2.09 2.30
N ALA A 80 0.32 -2.67 1.76
CA ALA A 80 -0.27 -2.23 0.49
C ALA A 80 -0.99 -0.88 0.63
N HIS A 81 -1.73 -0.67 1.72
CA HIS A 81 -2.32 0.63 2.04
C HIS A 81 -1.24 1.71 2.18
N SER A 82 -0.16 1.40 2.89
CA SER A 82 1.01 2.27 3.03
C SER A 82 1.66 2.64 1.68
N ALA A 83 1.81 1.67 0.79
CA ALA A 83 2.35 1.90 -0.56
C ALA A 83 1.41 2.75 -1.42
N ALA A 84 0.10 2.51 -1.35
CA ALA A 84 -0.89 3.25 -2.12
C ALA A 84 -0.97 4.73 -1.71
N VAL A 85 -0.90 5.02 -0.40
CA VAL A 85 -0.85 6.40 0.12
C VAL A 85 0.35 7.17 -0.43
N ARG A 86 1.47 6.48 -0.69
CA ARG A 86 2.69 7.10 -1.23
C ARG A 86 2.77 7.08 -2.76
N GLY A 87 1.77 6.53 -3.43
CA GLY A 87 1.77 6.35 -4.87
C GLY A 87 2.85 5.37 -5.38
N ASN A 88 3.37 4.47 -4.53
CA ASN A 88 4.51 3.62 -4.88
C ASN A 88 4.06 2.39 -5.68
N VAL A 89 4.04 2.55 -6.99
CA VAL A 89 3.63 1.52 -7.97
C VAL A 89 4.51 0.27 -7.93
N GLU A 90 5.84 0.43 -7.89
CA GLU A 90 6.78 -0.70 -7.86
C GLU A 90 6.53 -1.56 -6.61
N MET A 91 6.29 -0.91 -5.47
CA MET A 91 5.97 -1.57 -4.23
C MET A 91 4.67 -2.39 -4.32
N LEU A 92 3.61 -1.85 -4.92
CA LEU A 92 2.37 -2.60 -5.10
C LEU A 92 2.55 -3.84 -6.00
N ARG A 93 3.35 -3.72 -7.07
CA ARG A 93 3.69 -4.87 -7.93
C ARG A 93 4.47 -5.93 -7.17
N TRP A 94 5.45 -5.53 -6.36
CA TRP A 94 6.21 -6.46 -5.53
C TRP A 94 5.33 -7.14 -4.47
N ILE A 95 4.45 -6.38 -3.80
CA ILE A 95 3.50 -6.92 -2.83
C ILE A 95 2.57 -7.93 -3.52
N HIS A 96 2.06 -7.61 -4.71
CA HIS A 96 1.24 -8.55 -5.50
C HIS A 96 1.99 -9.85 -5.80
N ALA A 97 3.22 -9.76 -6.30
CA ALA A 97 4.04 -10.92 -6.60
C ALA A 97 4.39 -11.76 -5.36
N THR A 98 4.49 -11.14 -4.19
CA THR A 98 4.94 -11.80 -2.95
C THR A 98 3.78 -12.33 -2.10
N LEU A 99 2.66 -11.61 -2.02
CA LEU A 99 1.54 -11.89 -1.11
C LEU A 99 0.23 -12.20 -1.82
N GLY A 100 0.15 -11.97 -3.14
CA GLY A 100 -0.99 -12.28 -3.98
C GLY A 100 -2.05 -11.18 -4.07
N ALA A 101 -2.96 -11.33 -5.03
CA ALA A 101 -4.08 -10.41 -5.25
C ALA A 101 -5.00 -10.29 -4.03
N ASP A 102 -5.30 -11.41 -3.35
CA ASP A 102 -6.16 -11.41 -2.16
C ASP A 102 -5.61 -10.55 -1.03
N PHE A 103 -4.28 -10.41 -0.94
CA PHE A 103 -3.67 -9.50 0.03
C PHE A 103 -3.92 -8.04 -0.33
N LEU A 104 -3.82 -7.67 -1.61
CA LEU A 104 -4.11 -6.32 -2.08
C LEU A 104 -5.61 -5.95 -1.98
N ARG A 105 -6.51 -6.95 -1.99
CA ARG A 105 -7.96 -6.75 -1.84
C ARG A 105 -8.41 -6.47 -0.41
N GLN A 106 -7.52 -6.63 0.58
CA GLN A 106 -7.86 -6.34 1.96
C GLN A 106 -8.22 -4.87 2.12
N ARG A 107 -9.36 -4.62 2.77
CA ARG A 107 -9.86 -3.29 3.13
C ARG A 107 -9.36 -2.88 4.51
N ARG A 108 -9.37 -1.58 4.82
CA ARG A 108 -9.10 -1.06 6.17
C ARG A 108 -10.16 -1.54 7.17
N LYS A 109 -10.08 -1.08 8.43
CA LYS A 109 -11.04 -1.44 9.50
C LYS A 109 -12.49 -1.29 9.01
N GLN A 110 -13.37 -2.23 9.38
CA GLN A 110 -14.81 -2.18 9.07
C GLN A 110 -15.12 -2.01 7.57
N GLY A 111 -14.38 -2.69 6.69
CA GLY A 111 -14.65 -2.65 5.24
C GLY A 111 -14.44 -1.29 4.56
N LEU A 112 -13.94 -0.30 5.31
CA LEU A 112 -13.60 1.04 4.83
C LEU A 112 -12.50 0.99 3.76
N SER A 113 -12.26 2.14 3.12
CA SER A 113 -11.21 2.45 2.14
C SER A 113 -10.24 1.31 1.76
N SER A 114 -10.33 0.84 0.52
CA SER A 114 -9.32 -0.02 -0.11
C SER A 114 -8.08 0.77 -0.57
N ILE A 115 -7.07 0.09 -1.09
CA ILE A 115 -5.92 0.76 -1.74
C ILE A 115 -6.31 1.68 -2.90
N ALA A 116 -7.45 1.43 -3.57
CA ALA A 116 -7.97 2.31 -4.62
C ALA A 116 -8.53 3.62 -4.04
N HIS A 117 -9.21 3.56 -2.89
CA HIS A 117 -9.71 4.75 -2.21
C HIS A 117 -8.56 5.65 -1.76
N LEU A 118 -7.50 5.04 -1.20
CA LEU A 118 -6.31 5.78 -0.78
C LEU A 118 -5.59 6.41 -1.98
N ALA A 119 -5.39 5.65 -3.06
CA ALA A 119 -4.77 6.19 -4.28
C ALA A 119 -5.58 7.35 -4.88
N ALA A 120 -6.91 7.26 -4.83
CA ALA A 120 -7.80 8.31 -5.30
C ALA A 120 -7.77 9.55 -4.40
N ALA A 121 -7.76 9.38 -3.07
CA ALA A 121 -7.61 10.47 -2.10
C ALA A 121 -6.30 11.26 -2.31
N GLU A 122 -5.22 10.54 -2.61
CA GLU A 122 -3.88 11.09 -2.82
C GLU A 122 -3.64 11.56 -4.28
N GLY A 123 -4.64 11.50 -5.15
CA GLY A 123 -4.52 11.99 -6.53
C GLY A 123 -3.64 11.12 -7.45
N SER A 124 -3.29 9.90 -7.05
CA SER A 124 -2.28 9.09 -7.74
C SER A 124 -2.89 8.24 -8.87
N ILE A 125 -3.01 8.83 -10.06
CA ILE A 125 -3.48 8.13 -11.27
C ILE A 125 -2.62 6.90 -11.59
N ALA A 126 -1.29 7.02 -11.52
CA ALA A 126 -0.38 5.90 -11.80
C ALA A 126 -0.66 4.69 -10.88
N THR A 127 -0.98 4.95 -9.61
CA THR A 127 -1.35 3.91 -8.65
C THR A 127 -2.69 3.29 -9.00
N LEU A 128 -3.70 4.10 -9.36
CA LEU A 128 -5.00 3.59 -9.82
C LEU A 128 -4.85 2.72 -11.07
N GLU A 129 -4.01 3.10 -12.03
CA GLU A 129 -3.76 2.31 -13.24
C GLU A 129 -3.14 0.95 -12.92
N VAL A 130 -2.17 0.92 -12.02
CA VAL A 130 -1.56 -0.34 -11.56
C VAL A 130 -2.55 -1.19 -10.78
N ILE A 131 -3.43 -0.58 -9.99
CA ILE A 131 -4.51 -1.31 -9.33
C ILE A 131 -5.48 -1.90 -10.37
N VAL A 132 -5.84 -1.18 -11.44
CA VAL A 132 -6.66 -1.73 -12.54
C VAL A 132 -5.96 -2.92 -13.19
N GLU A 133 -4.65 -2.83 -13.44
CA GLU A 133 -3.87 -3.91 -14.03
C GLU A 133 -3.85 -5.16 -13.14
N LEU A 134 -3.57 -4.98 -11.84
CA LEU A 134 -3.37 -6.10 -10.91
C LEU A 134 -4.70 -6.70 -10.43
N LEU A 135 -5.74 -5.88 -10.27
CA LEU A 135 -6.98 -6.23 -9.59
C LEU A 135 -8.24 -6.06 -10.43
N GLY A 136 -8.14 -5.42 -11.60
CA GLY A 136 -9.24 -5.18 -12.52
C GLY A 136 -10.02 -3.90 -12.24
N TRP A 137 -10.68 -3.37 -13.27
CA TRP A 137 -11.50 -2.16 -13.19
C TRP A 137 -12.62 -2.26 -12.15
N ARG A 138 -13.24 -3.45 -12.02
CA ARG A 138 -14.33 -3.68 -11.04
C ARG A 138 -13.93 -3.26 -9.64
N PHE A 139 -12.71 -3.59 -9.21
CA PHE A 139 -12.22 -3.26 -7.88
C PHE A 139 -12.04 -1.76 -7.65
N VAL A 140 -11.69 -0.99 -8.70
CA VAL A 140 -11.43 0.46 -8.61
C VAL A 140 -12.72 1.28 -8.55
N ILE A 141 -13.89 0.66 -8.81
CA ILE A 141 -15.20 1.31 -8.71
C ILE A 141 -16.06 0.72 -7.57
N GLU A 142 -15.54 -0.25 -6.82
CA GLU A 142 -16.28 -0.82 -5.70
C GLU A 142 -16.42 0.20 -4.57
N PRO A 143 -17.64 0.39 -4.02
CA PRO A 143 -17.81 1.20 -2.83
C PRO A 143 -17.20 0.53 -1.61
N ASP A 144 -16.96 1.31 -0.56
CA ASP A 144 -16.76 0.83 0.80
C ASP A 144 -18.07 0.66 1.57
N ASP A 145 -17.96 0.26 2.84
CA ASP A 145 -19.12 -0.03 3.69
C ASP A 145 -19.97 1.23 3.97
N ASN A 146 -19.45 2.44 3.71
CA ASN A 146 -20.23 3.69 3.77
C ASN A 146 -20.89 4.04 2.43
N GLY A 147 -20.64 3.27 1.36
CA GLY A 147 -21.10 3.57 0.01
C GLY A 147 -20.16 4.50 -0.77
N ASP A 148 -19.06 4.96 -0.18
CA ASP A 148 -18.09 5.82 -0.86
C ASP A 148 -17.31 4.99 -1.86
N THR A 149 -17.26 5.42 -3.12
CA THR A 149 -16.37 4.84 -4.13
C THR A 149 -15.06 5.61 -4.18
N PRO A 150 -13.99 5.07 -4.79
CA PRO A 150 -12.76 5.84 -4.99
C PRO A 150 -12.96 7.17 -5.73
N GLU A 151 -13.92 7.26 -6.66
CA GLU A 151 -14.27 8.50 -7.36
C GLU A 151 -14.96 9.52 -6.42
N VAL A 152 -15.82 9.06 -5.50
CA VAL A 152 -16.42 9.92 -4.48
C VAL A 152 -15.34 10.46 -3.54
N VAL A 153 -14.40 9.61 -3.11
CA VAL A 153 -13.25 10.04 -2.30
C VAL A 153 -12.38 11.07 -3.05
N ALA A 154 -12.09 10.84 -4.33
CA ALA A 154 -11.39 11.84 -5.16
C ALA A 154 -12.15 13.18 -5.23
N THR A 155 -13.49 13.14 -5.23
CA THR A 155 -14.32 14.36 -5.20
C THR A 155 -14.17 15.09 -3.87
N GLN A 156 -14.26 14.36 -2.74
CA GLN A 156 -14.10 14.90 -1.39
C GLN A 156 -12.69 15.48 -1.15
N CYS A 157 -11.67 14.91 -1.80
CA CYS A 157 -10.28 15.38 -1.73
C CYS A 157 -9.90 16.35 -2.86
N GLU A 158 -10.85 16.80 -3.69
CA GLU A 158 -10.64 17.76 -4.79
C GLU A 158 -9.59 17.32 -5.84
N GLN A 159 -9.48 16.01 -6.08
CA GLN A 159 -8.49 15.43 -7.00
C GLN A 159 -9.00 15.46 -8.45
N GLN A 160 -8.99 16.66 -9.06
CA GLN A 160 -9.57 16.92 -10.37
C GLN A 160 -9.04 16.01 -11.48
N ASP A 161 -7.73 15.76 -11.51
CA ASP A 161 -7.11 14.89 -12.53
C ASP A 161 -7.60 13.44 -12.41
N VAL A 162 -7.80 12.95 -11.18
CA VAL A 162 -8.36 11.61 -10.94
C VAL A 162 -9.82 11.54 -11.39
N LEU A 163 -10.61 12.58 -11.16
CA LEU A 163 -12.00 12.65 -11.63
C LEU A 163 -12.08 12.65 -13.16
N LEU A 164 -11.22 13.43 -13.82
CA LEU A 164 -11.08 13.39 -15.28
C LEU A 164 -10.70 11.99 -15.74
N TRP A 165 -9.72 11.36 -15.09
CA TRP A 165 -9.32 9.98 -15.42
C TRP A 165 -10.47 8.98 -15.28
N PHE A 166 -11.29 9.06 -14.21
CA PHE A 166 -12.48 8.22 -14.05
C PHE A 166 -13.50 8.43 -15.16
N TYR A 167 -13.81 9.69 -15.49
CA TYR A 167 -14.71 10.04 -16.59
C TYR A 167 -14.23 9.42 -17.91
N ASP A 168 -12.94 9.59 -18.20
CA ASP A 168 -12.31 9.17 -19.44
C ASP A 168 -12.22 7.64 -19.56
N LYS A 169 -11.93 6.93 -18.47
CA LYS A 169 -11.95 5.46 -18.42
C LYS A 169 -13.35 4.92 -18.65
N LYS A 170 -14.37 5.47 -17.97
CA LYS A 170 -15.78 5.05 -18.14
C LYS A 170 -16.29 5.28 -19.55
N ARG A 171 -15.96 6.42 -20.16
CA ARG A 171 -16.32 6.74 -21.55
C ARG A 171 -15.78 5.68 -22.51
N ARG A 172 -14.47 5.39 -22.45
CA ARG A 172 -13.82 4.39 -23.31
C ARG A 172 -14.39 2.98 -23.13
N LEU A 173 -14.78 2.61 -21.91
CA LEU A 173 -15.39 1.30 -21.64
C LEU A 173 -16.79 1.17 -22.27
N ARG A 174 -17.59 2.25 -22.26
CA ARG A 174 -18.90 2.29 -22.93
C ARG A 174 -18.75 2.18 -24.45
N GLU A 175 -17.77 2.87 -25.03
CA GLU A 175 -17.52 2.83 -26.48
C GLU A 175 -17.09 1.44 -26.98
N LYS A 176 -16.40 0.65 -26.15
CA LYS A 176 -15.98 -0.72 -26.49
C LYS A 176 -17.10 -1.76 -26.39
N HIS A 177 -18.19 -1.45 -25.68
CA HIS A 177 -19.33 -2.32 -25.50
C HIS A 177 -20.64 -1.54 -25.74
N PRO A 178 -20.90 -1.09 -26.99
CA PRO A 178 -22.19 -0.52 -27.34
C PRO A 178 -23.25 -1.63 -27.21
N GLY A 179 -24.35 -1.32 -26.50
CA GLY A 179 -25.46 -2.25 -26.28
C GLY A 179 -26.19 -2.66 -27.56
#